data_AF-A0A0G1T7D1-F1
#
_entry.id   AF-A0A0G1T7D1-F1
#
_cell.length_a   1.000
_cell.length_b   1.000
_cell.length_c   1.000
_cell.angle_alpha   90.00
_cell.angle_beta   90.00
_cell.angle_gamma   90.00
#
_symmetry.space_group_name_H-M   'P 1'
#
loop_
_entity.id
_entity.type
_entity.pdbx_description
1 polymer ?
#
loop_
_entity_poly.entity_id
_entity_poly.type
_entity_poly.pdbx_seq_one_letter_code
_entity_poly.pdbx_strand_id
1 'polypeptide(L)'
;MEKRPGPDIGLFYRKSDIRTWPPNVNMSSQQHVSLFLEKNDLACPAQFRALDLVSEVGEVAKEILKMTNYGTREPEPRAEIKNEIGDVYFSLLALAESLHIDLEEALRLTLEKYDKRLQKGSAGSEVD
;
A
#
# COMPACT_ATOMS: atom_id res chain seq x y z
N MET A 1 0.70 -32.31 -4.69
CA MET A 1 0.16 -30.98 -5.07
C MET A 1 1.25 -30.25 -5.82
N GLU A 2 1.06 -30.09 -7.11
CA GLU A 2 2.05 -29.55 -8.04
C GLU A 2 2.05 -28.01 -7.94
N LYS A 3 3.20 -27.42 -7.62
CA LYS A 3 3.37 -25.96 -7.61
C LYS A 3 3.27 -25.48 -9.05
N ARG A 4 2.36 -24.53 -9.33
CA ARG A 4 2.34 -23.87 -10.65
C ARG A 4 3.69 -23.16 -10.86
N PRO A 5 4.32 -23.28 -12.03
CA PRO A 5 5.48 -22.47 -12.35
C PRO A 5 5.05 -21.00 -12.47
N GLY A 6 5.73 -20.12 -11.75
CA GLY A 6 5.60 -18.67 -11.92
C GLY A 6 6.09 -18.24 -13.30
N PRO A 7 5.65 -17.08 -13.80
CA PRO A 7 6.03 -16.59 -15.12
C PRO A 7 7.54 -16.40 -15.21
N ASP A 8 8.14 -16.80 -16.34
CA ASP A 8 9.58 -16.65 -16.59
C ASP A 8 9.91 -15.16 -16.84
N ILE A 9 10.32 -14.48 -15.77
CA ILE A 9 10.70 -13.05 -15.74
C ILE A 9 12.12 -12.79 -16.28
N GLY A 10 12.82 -13.82 -16.75
CA GLY A 10 14.26 -13.76 -17.10
C GLY A 10 14.63 -12.93 -18.34
N LEU A 11 13.66 -12.46 -19.13
CA LEU A 11 13.93 -11.83 -20.43
C LEU A 11 13.91 -10.28 -20.46
N PHE A 12 13.55 -9.59 -19.37
CA PHE A 12 13.26 -8.15 -19.45
C PHE A 12 14.19 -7.19 -18.69
N TYR A 13 15.15 -7.65 -17.87
CA TYR A 13 15.88 -6.72 -17.01
C TYR A 13 17.39 -6.92 -17.02
N ARG A 14 18.06 -6.17 -17.91
CA ARG A 14 19.51 -5.95 -17.84
C ARG A 14 19.80 -5.02 -16.65
N LYS A 15 20.67 -5.47 -15.74
CA LYS A 15 21.06 -4.76 -14.50
C LYS A 15 21.79 -3.44 -14.79
N SER A 16 21.09 -2.31 -14.98
CA SER A 16 21.75 -0.98 -14.89
C SER A 16 20.86 0.27 -14.81
N ASP A 17 19.53 0.23 -14.78
CA ASP A 17 18.76 1.47 -14.73
C ASP A 17 17.59 1.44 -13.73
N ILE A 18 17.68 2.28 -12.70
CA ILE A 18 16.62 2.60 -11.73
C ILE A 18 15.71 3.72 -12.27
N ARG A 19 15.89 4.18 -13.52
CA ARG A 19 15.20 5.34 -14.10
C ARG A 19 14.10 5.03 -15.11
N THR A 20 13.68 3.78 -15.26
CA THR A 20 12.52 3.43 -16.09
C THR A 20 11.44 2.81 -15.22
N TRP A 21 10.81 3.65 -14.40
CA TRP A 21 9.61 3.30 -13.65
C TRP A 21 8.38 4.05 -14.19
N PRO A 22 7.31 3.38 -14.67
CA PRO A 22 7.22 1.95 -15.02
C PRO A 22 7.30 1.70 -16.55
N PRO A 23 7.87 0.56 -16.99
CA PRO A 23 8.00 0.18 -18.40
C PRO A 23 6.77 -0.57 -18.97
N ASN A 24 5.60 -0.54 -18.32
CA ASN A 24 4.34 -1.05 -18.86
C ASN A 24 3.14 -0.27 -18.32
N VAL A 25 2.29 0.26 -19.21
CA VAL A 25 1.17 1.16 -18.89
C VAL A 25 -0.05 0.43 -18.28
N ASN A 26 0.04 -0.87 -18.02
CA ASN A 26 -1.10 -1.73 -17.68
C ASN A 26 -0.94 -2.52 -16.36
N MET A 27 0.01 -2.13 -15.51
CA MET A 27 0.26 -2.78 -14.22
C MET A 27 -0.26 -1.93 -13.05
N SER A 28 -0.95 -2.56 -12.09
CA SER A 28 -1.40 -1.91 -10.86
C SER A 28 -0.22 -1.67 -9.91
N SER A 29 -0.37 -0.72 -8.97
CA SER A 29 0.63 -0.45 -7.94
C SER A 29 1.00 -1.69 -7.12
N GLN A 30 0.02 -2.57 -6.90
CA GLN A 30 0.21 -3.81 -6.14
C GLN A 30 1.09 -4.80 -6.92
N GLN A 31 0.83 -5.00 -8.22
CA GLN A 31 1.67 -5.85 -9.08
C GLN A 31 3.10 -5.31 -9.18
N HIS A 32 3.24 -3.99 -9.23
CA HIS A 32 4.50 -3.29 -9.20
C HIS A 32 5.31 -3.56 -7.92
N VAL A 33 4.66 -3.47 -6.74
CA VAL A 33 5.31 -3.81 -5.46
C VAL A 33 5.64 -5.30 -5.39
N SER A 34 4.75 -6.18 -5.85
CA SER A 34 4.98 -7.62 -5.91
C SER A 34 6.28 -7.97 -6.65
N LEU A 35 6.44 -7.44 -7.88
CA LEU A 35 7.67 -7.62 -8.67
C LEU A 35 8.90 -7.03 -7.98
N PHE A 36 8.76 -5.87 -7.33
CA PHE A 36 9.87 -5.27 -6.59
C PHE A 36 10.31 -6.14 -5.41
N LEU A 37 9.37 -6.70 -4.65
CA LEU A 37 9.67 -7.58 -3.52
C LEU A 37 10.35 -8.87 -3.97
N GLU A 38 9.82 -9.50 -5.03
CA GLU A 38 10.40 -10.73 -5.60
C GLU A 38 11.81 -10.50 -6.14
N LYS A 39 12.00 -9.45 -6.95
CA LYS A 39 13.29 -9.14 -7.57
C LYS A 39 14.41 -8.88 -6.56
N ASN A 40 14.06 -8.34 -5.39
CA ASN A 40 15.02 -7.96 -4.36
C ASN A 40 15.08 -8.94 -3.18
N ASP A 41 14.40 -10.09 -3.26
CA ASP A 41 14.32 -11.09 -2.19
C ASP A 41 13.84 -10.49 -0.84
N LEU A 42 12.83 -9.62 -0.91
CA LEU A 42 12.25 -8.93 0.23
C LEU A 42 10.96 -9.62 0.73
N ALA A 43 10.86 -10.94 0.55
CA ALA A 43 9.75 -11.70 1.08
C ALA A 43 9.76 -11.60 2.63
N CYS A 44 8.61 -11.24 3.21
CA CYS A 44 8.49 -11.01 4.63
C CYS A 44 7.14 -11.56 5.13
N PRO A 45 7.09 -12.34 6.22
CA PRO A 45 5.85 -12.82 6.81
C PRO A 45 4.88 -11.68 7.15
N ALA A 46 3.58 -11.97 7.01
CA ALA A 46 2.51 -10.98 7.20
C ALA A 46 2.52 -10.31 8.59
N GLN A 47 2.97 -11.02 9.63
CA GLN A 47 3.07 -10.47 10.99
C GLN A 47 4.04 -9.29 11.05
N PHE A 48 5.16 -9.39 10.34
CA PHE A 48 6.15 -8.30 10.28
C PHE A 48 5.68 -7.20 9.34
N ARG A 49 5.05 -7.52 8.21
CA ARG A 49 4.42 -6.53 7.32
C ARG A 49 3.34 -5.70 8.02
N ALA A 50 2.58 -6.31 8.93
CA ALA A 50 1.61 -5.59 9.74
C ALA A 50 2.29 -4.62 10.71
N LEU A 51 3.43 -4.99 11.29
CA LEU A 51 4.22 -4.09 12.13
C LEU A 51 4.83 -2.94 11.32
N ASP A 52 5.36 -3.22 10.13
CA ASP A 52 5.86 -2.21 9.19
C ASP A 52 4.75 -1.17 8.91
N LEU A 53 3.55 -1.63 8.52
CA LEU A 53 2.42 -0.75 8.25
C LEU A 53 2.06 0.14 9.45
N VAL A 54 2.02 -0.42 10.66
CA VAL A 54 1.75 0.36 11.89
C VAL A 54 2.85 1.40 12.14
N SER A 55 4.11 1.04 11.89
CA SER A 55 5.26 1.94 12.02
C SER A 55 5.14 3.14 11.07
N GLU A 56 4.85 2.90 9.78
CA GLU A 56 4.73 3.98 8.80
C GLU A 56 3.54 4.90 9.08
N VAL A 57 2.42 4.35 9.56
CA VAL A 57 1.28 5.17 10.02
C VAL A 57 1.68 6.03 11.22
N GLY A 58 2.54 5.51 12.10
CA GLY A 58 3.10 6.27 13.21
C GLY A 58 3.97 7.44 12.77
N GLU A 59 4.81 7.26 11.74
CA GLU A 59 5.62 8.33 11.17
C GLU A 59 4.76 9.41 10.48
N VAL A 60 3.68 9.02 9.76
CA VAL A 60 2.68 9.97 9.26
C VAL A 60 2.10 10.81 10.40
N ALA A 61 1.68 10.18 11.50
CA ALA A 61 1.12 10.89 12.66
C ALA A 61 2.14 11.86 13.30
N LYS A 62 3.38 11.43 13.44
CA LYS A 62 4.49 12.25 13.95
C LYS A 62 4.78 13.45 13.03
N GLU A 63 4.75 13.27 11.72
CA GLU A 63 4.98 14.35 10.77
C GLU A 63 3.80 15.34 10.76
N ILE A 64 2.56 14.86 10.94
CA ILE A 64 1.40 15.72 11.21
C ILE A 64 1.62 16.59 12.45
N LEU A 65 2.05 15.98 13.56
CA LEU A 65 2.33 16.72 14.80
C LEU A 65 3.42 17.77 14.59
N LYS A 66 4.53 17.44 13.91
CA LYS A 66 5.60 18.40 13.62
C LYS A 66 5.13 19.52 12.69
N MET A 67 4.40 19.20 11.61
CA MET A 67 3.98 20.21 10.65
C MET A 67 3.02 21.21 11.27
N THR A 68 2.11 20.75 12.12
CA THR A 68 1.16 21.60 12.86
C THR A 68 1.79 22.31 14.06
N ASN A 69 3.10 22.12 14.32
CA ASN A 69 3.77 22.55 15.54
C ASN A 69 2.96 22.14 16.79
N TYR A 70 2.66 20.85 16.89
CA TYR A 70 1.87 20.27 17.97
C TYR A 70 0.48 20.91 18.08
N GLY A 71 -0.16 21.17 16.95
CA GLY A 71 -1.52 21.69 16.86
C GLY A 71 -1.66 23.22 16.98
N THR A 72 -0.57 23.98 17.04
CA THR A 72 -0.66 25.46 17.13
C THR A 72 -0.84 26.14 15.78
N ARG A 73 -0.76 25.42 14.66
CA ARG A 73 -1.02 25.93 13.31
C ARG A 73 -1.62 24.86 12.42
N GLU A 74 -2.25 25.31 11.35
CA GLU A 74 -2.78 24.43 10.30
C GLU A 74 -1.66 23.61 9.64
N PRO A 75 -1.95 22.36 9.22
CA PRO A 75 -1.01 21.56 8.46
C PRO A 75 -0.82 22.16 7.06
N GLU A 76 0.43 22.15 6.58
CA GLU A 76 0.78 22.56 5.21
C GLU A 76 1.50 21.40 4.53
N PRO A 77 1.21 21.10 3.24
CA PRO A 77 1.88 20.02 2.53
C PRO A 77 3.39 20.25 2.43
N ARG A 78 4.18 19.23 2.79
CA ARG A 78 5.64 19.22 2.68
C ARG A 78 6.13 17.92 2.05
N ALA A 79 7.40 17.89 1.67
CA ALA A 79 7.99 16.71 1.05
C ALA A 79 7.98 15.51 2.02
N GLU A 80 8.18 15.78 3.31
CA GLU A 80 8.25 14.79 4.38
C GLU A 80 6.95 14.01 4.50
N ILE A 81 5.81 14.69 4.73
CA ILE A 81 4.50 14.01 4.83
C ILE A 81 4.13 13.24 3.56
N LYS A 82 4.57 13.71 2.39
CA LYS A 82 4.37 12.99 1.13
C LYS A 82 5.15 11.67 1.10
N ASN A 83 6.39 11.66 1.61
CA ASN A 83 7.20 10.46 1.68
C ASN A 83 6.59 9.45 2.65
N GLU A 84 6.19 9.88 3.86
CA GLU A 84 5.60 9.00 4.86
C GLU A 84 4.28 8.36 4.37
N ILE A 85 3.45 9.12 3.63
CA ILE A 85 2.24 8.57 2.98
C ILE A 85 2.62 7.51 1.93
N GLY A 86 3.72 7.73 1.20
CA GLY A 86 4.26 6.77 0.24
C GLY A 86 4.69 5.46 0.93
N ASP A 87 5.36 5.57 2.07
CA ASP A 87 5.83 4.43 2.85
C ASP A 87 4.65 3.64 3.44
N VAL A 88 3.61 4.31 3.93
CA VAL A 88 2.34 3.66 4.32
C VAL A 88 1.73 2.90 3.16
N TYR A 89 1.67 3.51 1.97
CA TYR A 89 1.08 2.86 0.80
C TYR A 89 1.88 1.64 0.36
N PHE A 90 3.21 1.75 0.34
CA PHE A 90 4.10 0.62 0.06
C PHE A 90 3.89 -0.52 1.07
N SER A 91 3.86 -0.21 2.37
CA SER A 91 3.69 -1.21 3.43
C SER A 91 2.32 -1.89 3.36
N LEU A 92 1.25 -1.17 2.99
CA LEU A 92 -0.07 -1.76 2.75
C LEU A 92 -0.06 -2.72 1.55
N LEU A 93 0.56 -2.32 0.44
CA LEU A 93 0.70 -3.17 -0.76
C LEU A 93 1.49 -4.43 -0.43
N ALA A 94 2.62 -4.29 0.28
CA ALA A 94 3.47 -5.40 0.68
C ALA A 94 2.78 -6.37 1.67
N LEU A 95 1.96 -5.84 2.58
CA LEU A 95 1.13 -6.64 3.48
C LEU A 95 0.07 -7.42 2.70
N ALA A 96 -0.64 -6.77 1.78
CA ALA A 96 -1.64 -7.42 0.94
C ALA A 96 -1.04 -8.55 0.09
N GLU A 97 0.13 -8.32 -0.49
CA GLU A 97 0.89 -9.36 -1.21
C GLU A 97 1.24 -10.55 -0.31
N SER A 98 1.70 -10.30 0.92
CA SER A 98 2.03 -11.38 1.87
C SER A 98 0.81 -12.20 2.32
N LEU A 99 -0.39 -11.65 2.21
CA LEU A 99 -1.67 -12.28 2.55
C LEU A 99 -2.44 -12.79 1.32
N HIS A 100 -1.91 -12.57 0.11
CA HIS A 100 -2.59 -12.86 -1.16
C HIS A 100 -3.96 -12.18 -1.29
N ILE A 101 -4.06 -10.92 -0.85
CA ILE A 101 -5.28 -10.11 -0.92
C ILE A 101 -5.20 -9.17 -2.13
N ASP A 102 -6.23 -9.15 -2.97
CA ASP A 102 -6.41 -8.13 -4.02
C ASP A 102 -6.97 -6.84 -3.39
N LEU A 103 -6.18 -5.76 -3.40
CA LEU A 103 -6.58 -4.49 -2.81
C LEU A 103 -7.63 -3.73 -3.63
N GLU A 104 -7.70 -3.93 -4.95
CA GLU A 104 -8.74 -3.31 -5.79
C GLU A 104 -10.10 -3.95 -5.49
N GLU A 105 -10.14 -5.27 -5.38
CA GLU A 105 -11.34 -5.98 -4.95
C GLU A 105 -11.75 -5.59 -3.52
N ALA A 106 -10.79 -5.54 -2.58
CA ALA A 106 -11.05 -5.15 -1.20
C ALA A 106 -11.60 -3.72 -1.08
N LEU A 107 -11.08 -2.78 -1.87
CA LEU A 107 -11.56 -1.41 -1.93
C LEU A 107 -12.98 -1.36 -2.50
N ARG A 108 -13.26 -2.04 -3.62
CA ARG A 108 -14.60 -2.10 -4.23
C ARG A 108 -15.64 -2.59 -3.23
N LEU A 109 -15.36 -3.70 -2.54
CA LEU A 109 -16.25 -4.26 -1.51
C LEU A 109 -16.49 -3.29 -0.35
N THR A 110 -15.47 -2.52 0.03
CA THR A 110 -15.57 -1.49 1.08
C THR A 110 -16.45 -0.33 0.63
N LEU A 111 -16.28 0.16 -0.60
CA LEU A 111 -17.10 1.24 -1.16
C LEU A 111 -18.56 0.83 -1.31
N GLU A 112 -18.85 -0.40 -1.75
CA GLU A 112 -20.23 -0.93 -1.81
C GLU A 112 -20.91 -0.97 -0.43
N LYS A 113 -20.15 -1.26 0.64
CA LYS A 113 -20.68 -1.21 2.02
C LYS A 113 -21.02 0.23 2.43
N TYR A 114 -20.17 1.20 2.10
CA TYR A 114 -20.44 2.61 2.38
C TYR A 114 -21.66 3.12 1.60
N ASP A 115 -21.77 2.80 0.31
CA ASP A 115 -22.91 3.20 -0.52
C ASP A 115 -24.24 2.68 0.05
N LYS A 116 -24.28 1.39 0.44
CA LYS A 116 -25.45 0.79 1.11
C LYS A 116 -25.81 1.46 2.44
N ARG A 117 -24.81 1.88 3.22
CA ARG A 117 -25.01 2.58 4.51
C ARG A 117 -25.61 3.97 4.30
N LEU A 118 -25.06 4.73 3.35
CA LEU A 118 -25.55 6.06 2.99
C LEU A 118 -27.01 6.02 2.50
N GLN A 119 -27.38 5.01 1.72
CA GLN A 119 -28.77 4.82 1.26
C GLN A 119 -29.76 4.50 2.39
N LYS A 120 -29.28 3.96 3.53
CA LYS A 120 -30.11 3.64 4.71
C LYS A 120 -30.20 4.77 5.73
N GLY A 121 -29.53 5.91 5.49
CA GLY A 121 -29.58 7.07 6.38
C GLY A 121 -28.69 6.99 7.63
N SER A 122 -27.79 6.01 7.75
CA SER A 122 -26.77 5.98 8.80
C SER A 122 -25.38 5.70 8.22
N ALA A 123 -24.43 6.62 8.42
CA ALA A 123 -23.03 6.45 8.02
C ALA A 123 -22.18 5.69 9.07
N GLY A 124 -22.77 5.33 10.21
CA GLY A 124 -22.11 4.62 11.31
C GLY A 124 -22.13 3.11 11.15
N SER A 125 -21.11 2.43 11.67
CA SER A 125 -21.01 0.96 11.70
C SER A 125 -21.95 0.29 12.73
N GLU A 126 -23.10 0.89 13.04
CA GLU A 126 -24.17 0.19 13.74
C GLU A 126 -25.06 -0.44 12.67
N VAL A 127 -24.83 -1.72 12.35
CA VAL A 127 -25.72 -2.87 12.58
C VAL A 127 -25.03 -4.08 11.93
N ASP A 128 -24.46 -4.95 12.75
CA ASP A 128 -24.37 -6.40 12.50
C ASP A 128 -24.95 -7.11 13.73
#